data_AF-A0AA89APJ7-F1
#
_entry.id   AF-A0AA89APJ7-F1
#
_cell.length_a   1.000
_cell.length_b   1.000
_cell.length_c   1.000
_cell.angle_alpha   90.00
_cell.angle_beta   90.00
_cell.angle_gamma   90.00
#
_symmetry.space_group_name_H-M   'P 1'
#
loop_
_entity.id
_entity.type
_entity.pdbx_description
1 polymer ?
#
loop_
_entity_poly.entity_id
_entity_poly.type
_entity_poly.pdbx_seq_one_letter_code
_entity_poly.pdbx_strand_id
1 'polypeptide(L)'
;MEAPQGGGGGGSDRDKPNNSSSTSSTPIPSVATFWKEFDLEKERSVLDEQGLRIAENQENSQKNRRKLAESTRDFKKASAEEKLSLFNSLLKGYQEEVDNITKRAKFGENAFLNIYQKLYEAPDPYPVLASVAEKDLKLSELESENRKMKVELEEYRTEATHLKNQQATIRRLEERTRQLEQQMEEKVKEVVEIKQRSLAEENQKTLEDQLRQAQDSVSNMQKLHELAQSQLFEYRAQSEEDRAAKQSEVNLLMDEVERAQTRLLSLEREKGVLRSQLQSANEENGDRRSEDMDPNSILENSLSAKEKVISELNMELHSVESTLSNEREQHINEIKKLNALLNEKDFALEEIKKELQARPTAKLVDDLRKKVKIMQAVGYNSIEAEDWEVATSGEEMSKLESLLLDKNRKMEHELTQLKVKLSEKKSLLEKAESMIAELTAKVNEQQRLIQKLEDDILKVCTN
;
A
#
# COMPACT_ATOMS: atom_id res chain seq x y z
N MET A 1 41.54 21.59 -8.01
CA MET A 1 42.81 21.10 -7.44
C MET A 1 42.45 20.20 -6.28
N GLU A 2 42.87 18.97 -6.15
CA GLU A 2 43.49 17.99 -7.04
C GLU A 2 43.43 16.69 -6.19
N ALA A 3 43.28 15.53 -6.82
CA ALA A 3 43.36 14.24 -6.14
C ALA A 3 44.78 14.00 -5.56
N PRO A 4 45.02 12.92 -4.78
CA PRO A 4 45.29 11.65 -5.46
C PRO A 4 44.79 10.39 -4.72
N GLN A 5 44.26 9.42 -5.47
CA GLN A 5 44.38 8.02 -5.09
C GLN A 5 44.68 7.20 -6.34
N GLY A 6 45.79 6.46 -6.27
CA GLY A 6 46.18 5.42 -7.21
C GLY A 6 46.51 4.14 -6.45
N GLY A 7 46.36 3.01 -7.15
CA GLY A 7 46.69 1.64 -6.72
C GLY A 7 45.46 0.89 -6.22
N GLY A 8 44.84 -0.04 -6.99
CA GLY A 8 45.40 -1.34 -7.39
C GLY A 8 44.97 -2.39 -6.35
N GLY A 9 44.43 -3.58 -6.62
CA GLY A 9 44.10 -4.37 -7.80
C GLY A 9 43.60 -5.75 -7.29
N GLY A 10 42.96 -6.52 -8.16
CA GLY A 10 42.58 -7.93 -7.91
C GLY A 10 41.22 -8.10 -7.21
N GLY A 11 40.37 -9.05 -7.57
CA GLY A 11 40.40 -10.09 -8.60
C GLY A 11 38.96 -10.57 -8.74
N SER A 12 38.53 -10.78 -9.97
CA SER A 12 37.21 -11.25 -10.34
C SER A 12 37.14 -12.77 -10.13
N ASP A 13 36.45 -13.23 -9.09
CA ASP A 13 35.95 -14.60 -9.04
C ASP A 13 34.46 -14.62 -9.38
N ARG A 14 34.23 -14.94 -10.66
CA ARG A 14 32.94 -15.34 -11.24
C ARG A 14 32.66 -16.77 -10.80
N ASP A 15 31.68 -16.95 -9.90
CA ASP A 15 31.08 -18.26 -9.73
C ASP A 15 30.22 -18.63 -10.93
N LYS A 16 30.52 -19.82 -11.45
CA LYS A 16 30.09 -20.40 -12.72
C LYS A 16 28.59 -20.70 -12.76
N PRO A 17 27.87 -20.45 -13.87
CA PRO A 17 26.67 -21.21 -14.16
C PRO A 17 27.10 -22.61 -14.62
N ASN A 18 26.49 -23.61 -13.99
CA ASN A 18 26.63 -25.03 -14.25
C ASN A 18 26.14 -25.36 -15.67
N ASN A 19 27.02 -25.25 -16.66
CA ASN A 19 26.74 -25.65 -18.03
C ASN A 19 26.94 -27.15 -18.18
N SER A 20 26.01 -27.94 -17.64
CA SER A 20 25.82 -29.33 -18.04
C SER A 20 24.83 -29.42 -19.19
N SER A 21 25.07 -28.65 -20.26
CA SER A 21 24.56 -29.02 -21.57
C SER A 21 25.57 -29.98 -22.16
N SER A 22 25.12 -31.20 -22.41
CA SER A 22 25.85 -32.22 -23.15
C SER A 22 26.48 -31.60 -24.40
N THR A 23 27.79 -31.37 -24.36
CA THR A 23 28.61 -31.23 -25.56
C THR A 23 28.57 -32.57 -26.29
N SER A 24 27.49 -32.83 -27.03
CA SER A 24 27.62 -33.60 -28.25
C SER A 24 28.60 -32.80 -29.09
N SER A 25 29.81 -33.32 -29.24
CA SER A 25 30.82 -32.81 -30.16
C SER A 25 30.23 -32.92 -31.56
N THR A 26 29.45 -31.92 -31.96
CA THR A 26 28.80 -31.89 -33.25
C THR A 26 29.92 -31.82 -34.30
N PRO A 27 29.95 -32.71 -35.29
CA PRO A 27 31.03 -32.81 -36.28
C PRO A 27 30.97 -31.67 -37.31
N ILE A 28 30.68 -30.44 -36.87
CA ILE A 28 30.49 -29.25 -37.70
C ILE A 28 31.73 -28.98 -38.57
N PRO A 29 32.97 -28.97 -38.01
CA PRO A 29 34.14 -28.68 -38.83
C PRO A 29 34.41 -29.78 -39.87
N SER A 30 34.20 -31.05 -39.53
CA SER A 30 34.43 -32.16 -40.46
C SER A 30 33.39 -32.22 -41.57
N VAL A 31 32.11 -31.98 -41.27
CA VAL A 31 31.04 -31.91 -42.29
C VAL A 31 31.27 -30.71 -43.21
N ALA A 32 31.54 -29.53 -42.65
CA ALA A 32 31.78 -28.34 -43.45
C ALA A 32 33.02 -28.46 -44.35
N THR A 33 34.10 -29.05 -43.84
CA THR A 33 35.33 -29.26 -44.62
C THR A 33 35.10 -30.28 -45.73
N PHE A 34 34.48 -31.42 -45.43
CA PHE A 34 34.19 -32.44 -46.45
C PHE A 34 33.33 -31.87 -47.58
N TRP A 35 32.19 -31.24 -47.28
CA TRP A 35 31.29 -30.74 -48.33
C TRP A 35 31.88 -29.60 -49.16
N LYS A 36 32.81 -28.84 -48.57
CA LYS A 36 33.60 -27.84 -49.30
C LYS A 36 34.61 -28.49 -50.25
N GLU A 37 35.30 -29.54 -49.82
CA GLU A 37 36.29 -30.25 -50.62
C GLU A 37 35.67 -31.17 -51.67
N PHE A 38 34.54 -31.80 -51.34
CA PHE A 38 33.75 -32.63 -52.25
C PHE A 38 33.26 -31.84 -53.46
N ASP A 39 33.00 -30.53 -53.29
CA ASP A 39 32.58 -29.61 -54.36
C ASP A 39 31.49 -30.23 -55.24
N LEU A 40 30.29 -30.32 -54.67
CA LEU A 40 29.14 -30.97 -55.28
C LEU A 40 28.86 -30.48 -56.71
N GLU A 41 29.13 -29.21 -57.01
CA GLU A 41 28.89 -28.65 -58.34
C GLU A 41 29.86 -29.22 -59.37
N LYS A 42 31.14 -29.35 -59.01
CA LYS A 42 32.14 -30.00 -59.86
C LYS A 42 31.83 -31.48 -60.07
N GLU A 43 31.46 -32.21 -59.02
CA GLU A 43 31.11 -33.63 -59.12
C GLU A 43 29.85 -33.87 -59.97
N ARG A 44 28.85 -32.98 -59.89
CA ARG A 44 27.68 -33.02 -60.78
C ARG A 44 28.08 -32.95 -62.25
N SER A 45 28.98 -32.04 -62.62
CA SER A 45 29.46 -31.94 -64.00
C SER A 45 30.15 -33.23 -64.48
N VAL A 46 30.89 -33.91 -63.60
CA VAL A 46 31.55 -35.19 -63.94
C VAL A 46 30.52 -36.31 -64.11
N LEU A 47 29.51 -36.37 -63.24
CA LEU A 47 28.43 -37.34 -63.33
C LEU A 47 27.59 -37.15 -64.60
N ASP A 48 27.33 -35.90 -65.00
CA ASP A 48 26.63 -35.59 -66.25
C ASP A 48 27.42 -36.08 -67.47
N GLU A 49 28.73 -35.82 -67.52
CA GLU A 49 29.60 -36.32 -68.60
C GLU A 49 29.62 -37.86 -68.66
N GLN A 50 29.69 -38.52 -67.50
CA GLN A 50 29.63 -39.98 -67.41
C GLN A 50 28.27 -40.52 -67.87
N GLY A 51 27.17 -39.88 -67.48
CA GLY A 51 25.81 -40.24 -67.89
C GLY A 51 25.63 -40.15 -69.41
N LEU A 52 26.12 -39.08 -70.04
CA LEU A 52 26.10 -38.92 -71.49
C LEU A 52 26.90 -40.04 -72.19
N ARG A 53 28.10 -40.36 -71.69
CA ARG A 53 28.92 -41.46 -72.24
C ARG A 53 28.26 -42.83 -72.07
N ILE A 54 27.55 -43.08 -70.97
CA ILE A 54 26.80 -44.33 -70.79
C ILE A 54 25.70 -44.44 -71.85
N ALA A 55 24.95 -43.37 -72.08
CA ALA A 55 23.89 -43.35 -73.09
C ALA A 55 24.46 -43.59 -74.50
N GLU A 56 25.56 -42.93 -74.86
CA GLU A 56 26.26 -43.12 -76.13
C GLU A 56 26.74 -44.57 -76.30
N ASN A 57 27.37 -45.15 -75.27
CA ASN A 57 27.83 -46.54 -75.28
C ASN A 57 26.67 -47.55 -75.40
N GLN A 58 25.51 -47.23 -74.83
CA GLN A 58 24.31 -48.05 -74.96
C GLN A 58 23.77 -48.00 -76.39
N GLU A 59 23.68 -46.83 -77.00
CA GLU A 59 23.25 -46.65 -78.39
C GLU A 59 24.19 -47.36 -79.37
N ASN A 60 25.51 -47.21 -79.19
CA ASN A 60 26.51 -47.84 -80.04
C ASN A 60 26.46 -49.37 -79.98
N SER A 61 26.30 -49.96 -78.79
CA SER A 61 26.14 -51.42 -78.66
C SER A 61 24.83 -51.93 -79.29
N GLN A 62 23.74 -51.16 -79.23
CA GLN A 62 22.51 -51.53 -79.95
C GLN A 62 22.71 -51.51 -81.47
N LYS A 63 23.39 -50.49 -82.01
CA LYS A 63 23.72 -50.40 -83.44
C LYS A 63 24.62 -51.58 -83.87
N ASN A 64 25.68 -51.86 -83.11
CA ASN A 64 26.60 -52.96 -83.40
C ASN A 64 25.91 -54.32 -83.35
N ARG A 65 25.06 -54.56 -82.34
CA ARG A 65 24.27 -55.80 -82.22
C ARG A 65 23.37 -56.02 -83.43
N ARG A 66 22.70 -54.97 -83.93
CA ARG A 66 21.88 -55.05 -85.15
C ARG A 66 22.71 -55.41 -86.37
N LYS A 67 23.85 -54.72 -86.58
CA LYS A 67 24.79 -55.02 -87.68
C LYS A 67 25.29 -56.47 -87.63
N LEU A 68 25.68 -56.96 -86.45
CA LEU A 68 26.11 -58.35 -86.24
C LEU A 68 25.00 -59.35 -86.56
N ALA A 69 23.76 -59.08 -86.16
CA ALA A 69 22.62 -59.95 -86.49
C ALA A 69 22.38 -60.02 -88.00
N GLU A 70 22.50 -58.90 -88.71
CA GLU A 70 22.42 -58.83 -90.17
C GLU A 70 23.56 -59.60 -90.85
N SER A 71 24.82 -59.32 -90.48
CA SER A 71 25.98 -60.03 -91.02
C SER A 71 25.93 -61.54 -90.76
N THR A 72 25.40 -61.97 -89.60
CA THR A 72 25.20 -63.39 -89.27
C THR A 72 24.12 -64.02 -90.15
N ARG A 73 23.04 -63.29 -90.42
CA ARG A 73 21.97 -63.75 -91.32
C ARG A 73 22.47 -63.87 -92.75
N ASP A 74 23.26 -62.92 -93.21
CA ASP A 74 23.79 -62.90 -94.58
C ASP A 74 24.85 -64.00 -94.78
N PHE A 75 25.71 -64.21 -93.78
CA PHE A 75 26.62 -65.36 -93.74
C PHE A 75 25.89 -66.71 -93.85
N LYS A 76 24.75 -66.88 -93.16
CA LYS A 76 23.95 -68.12 -93.25
C LYS A 76 23.44 -68.39 -94.68
N LYS A 77 23.06 -67.33 -95.40
CA LYS A 77 22.51 -67.38 -96.77
C LYS A 77 23.57 -67.51 -97.87
N ALA A 78 24.81 -67.14 -97.59
CA ALA A 78 25.91 -67.18 -98.55
C ALA A 78 26.26 -68.61 -99.02
N SER A 79 26.81 -68.71 -100.23
CA SER A 79 27.32 -69.96 -100.81
C SER A 79 28.57 -70.47 -100.08
N ALA A 80 29.02 -71.70 -100.36
CA ALA A 80 30.15 -72.30 -99.65
C ALA A 80 31.47 -71.54 -99.84
N GLU A 81 31.72 -70.99 -101.05
CA GLU A 81 32.90 -70.18 -101.36
C GLU A 81 32.83 -68.79 -100.69
N GLU A 82 31.66 -68.15 -100.68
CA GLU A 82 31.43 -66.85 -100.02
C GLU A 82 31.45 -66.94 -98.49
N LYS A 83 31.05 -68.08 -97.91
CA LYS A 83 31.17 -68.30 -96.46
C LYS A 83 32.61 -68.25 -96.01
N LEU A 84 33.55 -68.83 -96.76
CA LEU A 84 34.97 -68.78 -96.41
C LEU A 84 35.51 -67.33 -96.43
N SER A 85 35.03 -66.46 -97.32
CA SER A 85 35.46 -65.07 -97.37
C SER A 85 34.82 -64.20 -96.27
N LEU A 86 33.57 -64.44 -95.91
CA LEU A 86 32.83 -63.69 -94.88
C LEU A 86 33.12 -64.15 -93.44
N PHE A 87 33.66 -65.36 -93.25
CA PHE A 87 33.89 -65.91 -91.91
C PHE A 87 34.82 -65.05 -91.06
N ASN A 88 35.94 -64.61 -91.64
CA ASN A 88 36.94 -63.81 -90.92
C ASN A 88 36.40 -62.45 -90.48
N SER A 89 35.59 -61.79 -91.32
CA SER A 89 35.00 -60.50 -90.97
C SER A 89 33.90 -60.64 -89.92
N LEU A 90 33.09 -61.71 -89.99
CA LEU A 90 32.05 -61.99 -88.99
C LEU A 90 32.66 -62.32 -87.62
N LEU A 91 33.68 -63.19 -87.59
CA LEU A 91 34.38 -63.55 -86.36
C LEU A 91 35.01 -62.31 -85.71
N LYS A 92 35.66 -61.46 -86.51
CA LYS A 92 36.23 -60.20 -86.04
C LYS A 92 35.15 -59.26 -85.48
N GLY A 93 33.99 -59.15 -86.14
CA GLY A 93 32.87 -58.36 -85.63
C GLY A 93 32.35 -58.85 -84.27
N TYR A 94 32.25 -60.17 -84.07
CA TYR A 94 31.86 -60.74 -82.77
C TYR A 94 32.90 -60.45 -81.69
N GLN A 95 34.19 -60.59 -82.01
CA GLN A 95 35.28 -60.26 -81.09
C GLN A 95 35.25 -58.78 -80.69
N GLU A 96 35.10 -57.87 -81.66
CA GLU A 96 35.03 -56.44 -81.41
C GLU A 96 33.83 -56.06 -80.52
N GLU A 97 32.66 -56.67 -80.71
CA GLU A 97 31.49 -56.40 -79.85
C GLU A 97 31.68 -56.96 -78.43
N VAL A 98 32.30 -58.14 -78.27
CA VAL A 98 32.65 -58.66 -76.94
C VAL A 98 33.61 -57.72 -76.20
N ASP A 99 34.63 -57.21 -76.90
CA ASP A 99 35.57 -56.23 -76.35
C ASP A 99 34.87 -54.91 -75.98
N ASN A 100 33.95 -54.43 -76.84
CA ASN A 100 33.19 -53.20 -76.59
C ASN A 100 32.22 -53.35 -75.41
N ILE A 101 31.54 -54.48 -75.27
CA ILE A 101 30.69 -54.79 -74.12
C ILE A 101 31.53 -54.81 -72.83
N THR A 102 32.71 -55.42 -72.88
CA THR A 102 33.63 -55.47 -71.73
C THR A 102 34.11 -54.07 -71.33
N LYS A 103 34.47 -53.23 -72.31
CA LYS A 103 34.84 -51.83 -72.06
C LYS A 103 33.69 -51.02 -71.46
N ARG A 104 32.47 -51.18 -71.98
CA ARG A 104 31.28 -50.51 -71.45
C ARG A 104 30.99 -50.93 -70.00
N ALA A 105 31.06 -52.23 -69.71
CA ALA A 105 30.85 -52.76 -68.36
C ALA A 105 31.85 -52.14 -67.38
N LYS A 106 33.14 -52.19 -67.70
CA LYS A 106 34.20 -51.57 -66.89
C LYS A 106 34.00 -50.06 -66.71
N PHE A 107 33.57 -49.35 -67.75
CA PHE A 107 33.30 -47.92 -67.65
C PHE A 107 32.16 -47.62 -66.66
N GLY A 108 31.04 -48.34 -66.77
CA GLY A 108 29.90 -48.19 -65.86
C GLY A 108 30.24 -48.57 -64.41
N GLU A 109 30.96 -49.67 -64.22
CA GLU A 109 31.43 -50.12 -62.90
C GLU A 109 32.37 -49.08 -62.25
N ASN A 110 33.34 -48.55 -63.01
CA ASN A 110 34.25 -47.52 -62.51
C ASN A 110 33.52 -46.21 -62.18
N ALA A 111 32.58 -45.78 -63.03
CA ALA A 111 31.77 -44.58 -62.77
C ALA A 111 30.96 -44.74 -61.47
N PHE A 112 30.33 -45.89 -61.28
CA PHE A 112 29.57 -46.20 -60.06
C PHE A 112 30.46 -46.27 -58.81
N LEU A 113 31.59 -46.98 -58.87
CA LEU A 113 32.49 -47.14 -57.72
C LEU A 113 33.11 -45.80 -57.30
N ASN A 114 33.42 -44.92 -58.26
CA ASN A 114 33.94 -43.58 -57.98
C ASN A 114 32.98 -42.76 -57.12
N ILE A 115 31.69 -42.69 -57.49
CA ILE A 115 30.70 -41.96 -56.69
C ILE A 115 30.37 -42.67 -55.38
N TYR A 116 30.30 -44.00 -55.38
CA TYR A 116 30.04 -44.79 -54.17
C TYR A 116 31.10 -44.54 -53.10
N GLN A 117 32.39 -44.57 -53.46
CA GLN A 117 33.48 -44.35 -52.51
C GLN A 117 33.41 -42.94 -51.90
N LYS A 118 33.20 -41.91 -52.72
CA LYS A 118 33.12 -40.53 -52.23
C LYS A 118 31.93 -40.30 -51.31
N LEU A 119 30.76 -40.88 -51.64
CA LEU A 119 29.57 -40.78 -50.78
C LEU A 119 29.69 -41.62 -49.51
N TYR A 120 30.39 -42.75 -49.56
CA TYR A 120 30.63 -43.59 -48.38
C TYR A 120 31.53 -42.90 -47.35
N GLU A 121 32.52 -42.13 -47.82
CA GLU A 121 33.41 -41.33 -46.97
C GLU A 121 32.75 -40.02 -46.45
N ALA A 122 31.57 -39.67 -46.96
CA ALA A 122 30.87 -38.44 -46.58
C ALA A 122 30.36 -38.51 -45.13
N PRO A 123 30.73 -37.55 -44.26
CA PRO A 123 30.17 -37.46 -42.92
C PRO A 123 28.69 -37.07 -43.01
N ASP A 124 27.87 -37.68 -42.14
CA ASP A 124 26.43 -37.40 -42.06
C ASP A 124 26.18 -35.91 -41.72
N PRO A 125 25.47 -35.15 -42.59
CA PRO A 125 25.16 -33.75 -42.32
C PRO A 125 23.99 -33.55 -41.33
N TYR A 126 23.15 -34.57 -41.09
CA TYR A 126 21.93 -34.43 -40.29
C TYR A 126 22.18 -33.97 -38.84
N PRO A 127 23.17 -34.50 -38.09
CA PRO A 127 23.44 -34.06 -36.71
C PRO A 127 23.81 -32.58 -36.61
N VAL A 128 24.49 -32.04 -37.63
CA VAL A 128 24.86 -30.62 -37.69
C VAL A 128 23.62 -29.77 -37.97
N LEU A 129 22.81 -30.15 -38.96
CA LEU A 129 21.57 -29.44 -39.30
C LEU A 129 20.56 -29.45 -38.15
N ALA A 130 20.41 -30.59 -37.46
CA ALA A 130 19.56 -30.70 -36.27
C ALA A 130 20.05 -29.77 -35.15
N SER A 131 21.36 -29.74 -34.88
CA SER A 131 21.93 -28.84 -33.87
C SER A 131 21.77 -27.36 -34.23
N VAL A 132 21.89 -27.00 -35.50
CA VAL A 132 21.67 -25.63 -35.97
C VAL A 132 20.20 -25.25 -35.79
N ALA A 133 19.26 -26.10 -36.20
CA ALA A 133 17.83 -25.85 -36.02
C ALA A 133 17.43 -25.68 -34.54
N GLU A 134 18.00 -26.50 -33.65
CA GLU A 134 17.78 -26.38 -32.19
C GLU A 134 18.35 -25.06 -31.65
N LYS A 135 19.56 -24.67 -32.07
CA LYS A 135 20.19 -23.40 -31.68
C LYS A 135 19.43 -22.19 -32.19
N ASP A 136 18.91 -22.22 -33.42
CA ASP A 136 18.11 -21.15 -34.00
C ASP A 136 16.80 -20.96 -33.23
N LEU A 137 16.15 -22.06 -32.83
CA LEU A 137 14.96 -22.01 -31.98
C LEU A 137 15.29 -21.42 -30.61
N LYS A 138 16.38 -21.86 -29.98
CA LYS A 138 16.84 -21.31 -28.69
C LYS A 138 17.20 -19.82 -28.78
N LEU A 139 17.82 -19.40 -29.87
CA LEU A 139 18.18 -18.01 -30.12
C LEU A 139 16.92 -17.13 -30.27
N SER A 140 15.92 -17.60 -31.01
CA SER A 140 14.62 -16.92 -31.14
C SER A 140 13.90 -16.75 -29.79
N GLU A 141 13.91 -17.78 -28.94
CA GLU A 141 13.38 -17.71 -27.58
C GLU A 141 14.11 -16.66 -26.73
N LEU A 142 15.44 -16.70 -26.73
CA LEU A 142 16.28 -15.75 -25.98
C LEU A 142 16.10 -14.31 -26.47
N GLU A 143 15.96 -14.09 -27.77
CA GLU A 143 15.67 -12.75 -28.32
C GLU A 143 14.31 -12.23 -27.87
N SER A 144 13.29 -13.10 -27.83
CA SER A 144 11.94 -12.75 -27.34
C SER A 144 11.96 -12.38 -25.86
N GLU A 145 12.64 -13.18 -25.04
CA GLU A 145 12.82 -12.92 -23.60
C GLU A 145 13.60 -11.63 -23.35
N ASN A 146 14.67 -11.38 -24.12
CA ASN A 146 15.45 -10.14 -24.04
C ASN A 146 14.60 -8.90 -24.38
N ARG A 147 13.71 -9.00 -25.38
CA ARG A 147 12.77 -7.93 -25.72
C ARG A 147 11.78 -7.67 -24.57
N LYS A 148 11.23 -8.71 -23.95
CA LYS A 148 10.33 -8.57 -22.79
C LYS A 148 11.03 -7.88 -21.61
N MET A 149 12.22 -8.36 -21.23
CA MET A 149 13.01 -7.74 -20.15
C MET A 149 13.33 -6.27 -20.43
N LYS A 150 13.60 -5.89 -21.69
CA LYS A 150 13.82 -4.49 -22.05
C LYS A 150 12.58 -3.62 -21.87
N VAL A 151 11.40 -4.15 -22.18
CA VAL A 151 10.13 -3.44 -21.96
C VAL A 151 9.88 -3.26 -20.46
N GLU A 152 9.99 -4.34 -19.68
CA GLU A 152 9.81 -4.31 -18.22
C GLU A 152 10.81 -3.34 -17.55
N LEU A 153 12.07 -3.32 -17.98
CA LEU A 153 13.07 -2.37 -17.48
C LEU A 153 12.70 -0.91 -17.80
N GLU A 154 12.12 -0.66 -18.96
CA GLU A 154 11.69 0.70 -19.32
C GLU A 154 10.44 1.11 -18.52
N GLU A 155 9.50 0.19 -18.30
CA GLU A 155 8.36 0.41 -17.41
C GLU A 155 8.83 0.75 -15.98
N TYR A 156 9.74 -0.04 -15.40
CA TYR A 156 10.31 0.25 -14.08
C TYR A 156 11.05 1.58 -14.03
N ARG A 157 11.75 1.98 -15.11
CA ARG A 157 12.38 3.30 -15.19
C ARG A 157 11.34 4.41 -15.16
N THR A 158 10.26 4.28 -15.94
CA THR A 158 9.19 5.28 -15.93
C THR A 158 8.52 5.38 -14.56
N GLU A 159 8.24 4.25 -13.91
CA GLU A 159 7.67 4.22 -12.56
C GLU A 159 8.62 4.86 -11.54
N ALA A 160 9.92 4.56 -11.60
CA ALA A 160 10.93 5.18 -10.73
C ALA A 160 10.98 6.70 -10.91
N THR A 161 10.88 7.20 -12.14
CA THR A 161 10.81 8.66 -12.37
C THR A 161 9.54 9.28 -11.81
N HIS A 162 8.40 8.59 -11.94
CA HIS A 162 7.12 9.03 -11.38
C HIS A 162 7.16 9.06 -9.84
N LEU A 163 7.67 8.01 -9.20
CA LEU A 163 7.86 7.95 -7.74
C LEU A 163 8.78 9.07 -7.24
N LYS A 164 9.87 9.37 -7.96
CA LYS A 164 10.75 10.49 -7.63
C LYS A 164 10.03 11.85 -7.68
N ASN A 165 9.16 12.04 -8.67
CA ASN A 165 8.33 13.26 -8.80
C ASN A 165 7.28 13.35 -7.67
N GLN A 166 6.67 12.23 -7.31
CA GLN A 166 5.74 12.16 -6.17
C GLN A 166 6.45 12.48 -4.86
N GLN A 167 7.66 11.94 -4.64
CA GLN A 167 8.45 12.22 -3.44
C GLN A 167 8.84 13.70 -3.34
N ALA A 168 9.16 14.35 -4.46
CA ALA A 168 9.38 15.80 -4.50
C ALA A 168 8.11 16.59 -4.13
N THR A 169 6.94 16.12 -4.54
CA THR A 169 5.65 16.74 -4.21
C THR A 169 5.33 16.57 -2.72
N ILE A 170 5.51 15.37 -2.17
CA ILE A 170 5.31 15.08 -0.74
C ILE A 170 6.19 16.01 0.12
N ARG A 171 7.49 16.13 -0.20
CA ARG A 171 8.39 17.03 0.53
C ARG A 171 7.93 18.49 0.52
N ARG A 172 7.37 18.98 -0.60
CA ARG A 172 6.83 20.36 -0.67
C ARG A 172 5.58 20.51 0.18
N LEU A 173 4.72 19.50 0.24
CA LEU A 173 3.52 19.50 1.06
C LEU A 173 3.87 19.43 2.55
N GLU A 174 4.80 18.55 2.93
CA GLU A 174 5.32 18.46 4.31
C GLU A 174 5.91 19.79 4.79
N GLU A 175 6.74 20.43 3.96
CA GLU A 175 7.31 21.75 4.27
C GLU A 175 6.23 22.83 4.43
N ARG A 176 5.19 22.81 3.58
CA ARG A 176 4.05 23.74 3.69
C ARG A 176 3.25 23.50 4.97
N THR A 177 3.01 22.24 5.35
CA THR A 177 2.32 21.89 6.60
C THR A 177 3.12 22.39 7.80
N ARG A 178 4.45 22.15 7.80
CA ARG A 178 5.34 22.62 8.86
C ARG A 178 5.32 24.14 9.00
N GLN A 179 5.31 24.88 7.88
CA GLN A 179 5.20 26.34 7.89
C GLN A 179 3.86 26.81 8.46
N LEU A 180 2.75 26.15 8.10
CA LEU A 180 1.42 26.47 8.65
C LEU A 180 1.35 26.18 10.16
N GLU A 181 1.92 25.05 10.61
CA GLU A 181 2.03 24.71 12.03
C GLU A 181 2.83 25.76 12.80
N GLN A 182 3.98 26.18 12.27
CA GLN A 182 4.79 27.24 12.88
C GLN A 182 4.03 28.57 12.94
N GLN A 183 3.33 28.97 11.87
CA GLN A 183 2.52 30.19 11.87
C GLN A 183 1.38 30.12 12.88
N MET A 184 0.75 28.96 13.06
CA MET A 184 -0.28 28.76 14.07
C MET A 184 0.29 28.84 15.48
N GLU A 185 1.44 28.23 15.74
CA GLU A 185 2.14 28.30 17.02
C GLU A 185 2.54 29.74 17.38
N GLU A 186 3.06 30.50 16.41
CA GLU A 186 3.38 31.92 16.59
C GLU A 186 2.13 32.76 16.90
N LYS A 187 1.03 32.55 16.17
CA LYS A 187 -0.25 33.22 16.47
C LYS A 187 -0.81 32.86 17.84
N VAL A 188 -0.72 31.59 18.25
CA VAL A 188 -1.15 31.15 19.58
C VAL A 188 -0.31 31.84 20.66
N LYS A 189 1.03 31.89 20.49
CA LYS A 189 1.92 32.62 21.42
C LYS A 189 1.56 34.10 21.50
N GLU A 190 1.35 34.76 20.36
CA GLU A 190 0.94 36.17 20.31
C GLU A 190 -0.37 36.40 21.06
N VAL A 191 -1.40 35.57 20.82
CA VAL A 191 -2.69 35.66 21.52
C VAL A 191 -2.54 35.44 23.03
N VAL A 192 -1.73 34.46 23.44
CA VAL A 192 -1.44 34.20 24.86
C VAL A 192 -0.72 35.38 25.51
N GLU A 193 0.29 35.96 24.86
CA GLU A 193 0.98 37.14 25.36
C GLU A 193 0.04 38.34 25.50
N ILE A 194 -0.80 38.60 24.49
CA ILE A 194 -1.81 39.68 24.55
C ILE A 194 -2.77 39.42 25.71
N LYS A 195 -3.24 38.18 25.89
CA LYS A 195 -4.18 37.86 26.96
C LYS A 195 -3.54 37.95 28.35
N GLN A 196 -2.28 37.54 28.50
CA GLN A 196 -1.53 37.72 29.74
C GLN A 196 -1.32 39.19 30.07
N ARG A 197 -0.96 40.02 29.10
CA ARG A 197 -0.84 41.49 29.29
C ARG A 197 -2.18 42.10 29.70
N SER A 198 -3.26 41.78 28.98
CA SER A 198 -4.61 42.25 29.31
C SER A 198 -5.05 41.84 30.71
N LEU A 199 -4.77 40.60 31.12
CA LEU A 199 -5.10 40.12 32.47
C LEU A 199 -4.26 40.83 33.54
N ALA A 200 -2.97 41.09 33.26
CA ALA A 200 -2.10 41.84 34.16
C ALA A 200 -2.57 43.30 34.32
N GLU A 201 -2.95 43.95 33.22
CA GLU A 201 -3.53 45.30 33.24
C GLU A 201 -4.86 45.36 34.01
N GLU A 202 -5.74 44.37 33.83
CA GLU A 202 -7.01 44.27 34.56
C GLU A 202 -6.81 44.05 36.06
N ASN A 203 -5.87 43.17 36.43
CA ASN A 203 -5.48 42.94 37.83
C ASN A 203 -4.84 44.18 38.46
N GLN A 204 -3.98 44.89 37.72
CA GLN A 204 -3.39 46.14 38.20
C GLN A 204 -4.47 47.17 38.45
N LYS A 205 -5.41 47.35 37.51
CA LYS A 205 -6.52 48.29 37.64
C LYS A 205 -7.42 47.96 38.84
N THR A 206 -7.75 46.68 39.03
CA THR A 206 -8.56 46.26 40.20
C THR A 206 -7.83 46.49 41.52
N LEU A 207 -6.52 46.25 41.58
CA LEU A 207 -5.71 46.59 42.76
C LEU A 207 -5.64 48.10 42.99
N GLU A 208 -5.49 48.91 41.94
CA GLU A 208 -5.53 50.37 42.03
C GLU A 208 -6.90 50.87 42.54
N ASP A 209 -8.00 50.31 42.04
CA ASP A 209 -9.36 50.63 42.50
C ASP A 209 -9.57 50.23 43.97
N GLN A 210 -9.09 49.06 44.39
CA GLN A 210 -9.13 48.62 45.80
C GLN A 210 -8.28 49.52 46.70
N LEU A 211 -7.08 49.88 46.26
CA LEU A 211 -6.19 50.78 46.99
C LEU A 211 -6.84 52.15 47.16
N ARG A 212 -7.44 52.68 46.09
CA ARG A 212 -8.16 53.96 46.12
C ARG A 212 -9.37 53.89 47.04
N GLN A 213 -10.17 52.82 47.00
CA GLN A 213 -11.30 52.64 47.90
C GLN A 213 -10.85 52.56 49.37
N ALA A 214 -9.73 51.86 49.65
CA ALA A 214 -9.14 51.81 50.99
C ALA A 214 -8.62 53.18 51.44
N GLN A 215 -7.97 53.94 50.55
CA GLN A 215 -7.53 55.31 50.82
C GLN A 215 -8.71 56.25 51.10
N ASP A 216 -9.77 56.19 50.30
CA ASP A 216 -11.00 56.98 50.49
C ASP A 216 -11.68 56.61 51.82
N SER A 217 -11.71 55.31 52.18
CA SER A 217 -12.22 54.84 53.47
C SER A 217 -11.39 55.35 54.64
N VAL A 218 -10.06 55.29 54.56
CA VAL A 218 -9.16 55.85 55.60
C VAL A 218 -9.34 57.36 55.71
N SER A 219 -9.41 58.08 54.59
CA SER A 219 -9.69 59.53 54.57
C SER A 219 -11.03 59.86 55.22
N ASN A 220 -12.07 59.08 54.93
CA ASN A 220 -13.38 59.25 55.55
C ASN A 220 -13.36 58.94 57.05
N MET A 221 -12.65 57.89 57.46
CA MET A 221 -12.42 57.57 58.88
C MET A 221 -11.63 58.66 59.61
N GLN A 222 -10.63 59.25 58.97
CA GLN A 222 -9.88 60.40 59.51
C GLN A 222 -10.80 61.61 59.69
N LYS A 223 -11.63 61.96 58.69
CA LYS A 223 -12.62 63.04 58.81
C LYS A 223 -13.64 62.79 59.92
N LEU A 224 -14.16 61.56 60.02
CA LEU A 224 -15.06 61.17 61.11
C LEU A 224 -14.37 61.24 62.47
N HIS A 225 -13.10 60.84 62.56
CA HIS A 225 -12.31 60.98 63.78
C HIS A 225 -12.10 62.45 64.14
N GLU A 226 -11.73 63.32 63.19
CA GLU A 226 -11.58 64.75 63.42
C GLU A 226 -12.89 65.38 63.90
N LEU A 227 -14.01 65.02 63.29
CA LEU A 227 -15.34 65.47 63.70
C LEU A 227 -15.72 64.99 65.11
N ALA A 228 -15.46 63.71 65.42
CA ALA A 228 -15.70 63.18 66.76
C ALA A 228 -14.79 63.85 67.80
N GLN A 229 -13.54 64.16 67.44
CA GLN A 229 -12.59 64.85 68.30
C GLN A 229 -13.01 66.32 68.53
N SER A 230 -13.48 67.02 67.50
CA SER A 230 -14.01 68.38 67.65
C SER A 230 -15.26 68.41 68.54
N GLN A 231 -16.18 67.46 68.35
CA GLN A 231 -17.36 67.30 69.22
C GLN A 231 -16.95 67.02 70.67
N LEU A 232 -15.96 66.16 70.92
CA LEU A 232 -15.45 65.93 72.28
C LEU A 232 -14.84 67.19 72.89
N PHE A 233 -14.13 68.00 72.10
CA PHE A 233 -13.63 69.30 72.56
C PHE A 233 -14.77 70.27 72.89
N GLU A 234 -15.81 70.35 72.06
CA GLU A 234 -17.00 71.16 72.32
C GLU A 234 -17.74 70.70 73.59
N TYR A 235 -18.00 69.40 73.74
CA TYR A 235 -18.60 68.86 74.96
C TYR A 235 -17.77 69.12 76.21
N ARG A 236 -16.44 69.03 76.10
CA ARG A 236 -15.55 69.35 77.21
C ARG A 236 -15.58 70.84 77.55
N ALA A 237 -15.55 71.71 76.55
CA ALA A 237 -15.67 73.15 76.74
C ALA A 237 -17.02 73.52 77.38
N GLN A 238 -18.11 72.93 76.89
CA GLN A 238 -19.45 73.15 77.43
C GLN A 238 -19.60 72.59 78.85
N SER A 239 -19.02 71.42 79.15
CA SER A 239 -18.96 70.89 80.51
C SER A 239 -18.13 71.78 81.45
N GLU A 240 -17.02 72.34 80.98
CA GLU A 240 -16.22 73.29 81.74
C GLU A 240 -16.96 74.62 81.97
N GLU A 241 -17.71 75.09 80.96
CA GLU A 241 -18.61 76.26 81.06
C GLU A 241 -19.75 76.01 82.04
N ASP A 242 -20.46 74.89 81.93
CA ASP A 242 -21.51 74.47 82.86
C ASP A 242 -20.97 74.33 84.28
N ARG A 243 -19.76 73.76 84.45
CA ARG A 243 -19.09 73.66 85.75
C ARG A 243 -18.76 75.05 86.30
N ALA A 244 -18.29 75.97 85.48
CA ALA A 244 -18.02 77.35 85.88
C ALA A 244 -19.32 78.11 86.22
N ALA A 245 -20.38 77.95 85.43
CA ALA A 245 -21.70 78.51 85.67
C ALA A 245 -22.28 77.98 86.98
N LYS A 246 -22.25 76.66 87.21
CA LYS A 246 -22.64 76.03 88.47
C LYS A 246 -21.81 76.51 89.66
N GLN A 247 -20.49 76.68 89.49
CA GLN A 247 -19.65 77.27 90.53
C GLN A 247 -20.04 78.72 90.83
N SER A 248 -20.37 79.52 89.81
CA SER A 248 -20.86 80.88 90.00
C SER A 248 -22.23 80.91 90.69
N GLU A 249 -23.12 79.98 90.36
CA GLU A 249 -24.42 79.81 91.02
C GLU A 249 -24.23 79.41 92.49
N VAL A 250 -23.31 78.49 92.78
CA VAL A 250 -22.92 78.13 94.15
C VAL A 250 -22.37 79.33 94.90
N ASN A 251 -21.50 80.14 94.28
CA ASN A 251 -20.98 81.35 94.92
C ASN A 251 -22.11 82.37 95.17
N LEU A 252 -23.04 82.55 94.24
CA LEU A 252 -24.18 83.44 94.41
C LEU A 252 -25.14 82.95 95.50
N LEU A 253 -25.38 81.64 95.57
CA LEU A 253 -26.14 81.00 96.64
C LEU A 253 -25.40 81.11 97.97
N MET A 254 -24.07 81.04 97.97
CA MET A 254 -23.25 81.24 99.16
C MET A 254 -23.35 82.69 99.65
N ASP A 255 -23.28 83.68 98.75
CA ASP A 255 -23.55 85.09 99.03
C ASP A 255 -24.98 85.32 99.53
N GLU A 256 -25.97 84.66 98.93
CA GLU A 256 -27.36 84.71 99.39
C GLU A 256 -27.54 84.03 100.74
N VAL A 257 -26.84 82.94 101.02
CA VAL A 257 -26.82 82.28 102.33
C VAL A 257 -26.13 83.17 103.35
N GLU A 258 -25.03 83.85 103.01
CA GLU A 258 -24.37 84.81 103.90
C GLU A 258 -25.24 86.04 104.15
N ARG A 259 -25.93 86.57 103.12
CA ARG A 259 -26.94 87.64 103.29
C ARG A 259 -28.13 87.14 104.08
N ALA A 260 -28.60 85.93 103.86
CA ALA A 260 -29.70 85.32 104.60
C ALA A 260 -29.29 85.03 106.03
N GLN A 261 -28.06 84.62 106.32
CA GLN A 261 -27.51 84.46 107.67
C GLN A 261 -27.33 85.82 108.34
N THR A 262 -26.87 86.84 107.63
CA THR A 262 -26.81 88.22 108.15
C THR A 262 -28.21 88.74 108.46
N ARG A 263 -29.19 88.44 107.59
CA ARG A 263 -30.60 88.76 107.75
C ARG A 263 -31.27 87.88 108.80
N LEU A 264 -30.81 86.65 109.03
CA LEU A 264 -31.30 85.74 110.06
C LEU A 264 -30.73 86.14 111.41
N LEU A 265 -29.49 86.63 111.49
CA LEU A 265 -28.93 87.28 112.68
C LEU A 265 -29.61 88.61 112.99
N SER A 266 -30.00 89.39 111.97
CA SER A 266 -30.82 90.60 112.15
C SER A 266 -32.26 90.26 112.55
N LEU A 267 -32.85 89.24 111.92
CA LEU A 267 -34.19 88.72 112.24
C LEU A 267 -34.21 87.94 113.55
N GLU A 268 -33.11 87.37 114.04
CA GLU A 268 -33.02 86.77 115.39
C GLU A 268 -32.97 87.86 116.45
N ARG A 269 -32.30 88.99 116.16
CA ARG A 269 -32.42 90.23 116.95
C ARG A 269 -33.84 90.79 116.93
N GLU A 270 -34.50 90.80 115.78
CA GLU A 270 -35.89 91.28 115.65
C GLU A 270 -36.93 90.24 116.15
N LYS A 271 -36.63 88.94 116.16
CA LYS A 271 -37.43 87.84 116.75
C LYS A 271 -37.32 87.78 118.27
N GLY A 272 -36.35 88.47 118.87
CA GLY A 272 -36.37 88.83 120.29
C GLY A 272 -37.41 89.89 120.64
N VAL A 273 -37.83 90.71 119.66
CA VAL A 273 -38.71 91.88 119.87
C VAL A 273 -40.09 91.71 119.24
N LEU A 274 -40.23 90.84 118.22
CA LEU A 274 -41.48 90.56 117.50
C LEU A 274 -41.96 89.11 117.71
N ARG A 275 -41.64 88.52 118.87
CA ARG A 275 -42.28 87.29 119.40
C ARG A 275 -43.51 87.60 120.28
N SER A 276 -43.90 88.87 120.38
CA SER A 276 -45.08 89.31 121.14
C SER A 276 -46.29 89.70 120.28
N GLN A 277 -46.25 89.52 118.94
CA GLN A 277 -47.40 89.86 118.10
C GLN A 277 -47.59 88.86 116.95
N LEU A 278 -48.62 88.03 117.10
CA LEU A 278 -49.46 87.47 116.05
C LEU A 278 -48.88 86.41 115.09
N GLN A 279 -49.08 85.14 115.48
CA GLN A 279 -50.14 84.25 115.02
C GLN A 279 -50.61 84.27 113.53
N SER A 280 -50.71 83.04 113.00
CA SER A 280 -51.57 82.47 111.93
C SER A 280 -51.20 82.59 110.44
N ALA A 281 -50.86 81.41 109.89
CA ALA A 281 -51.35 80.72 108.66
C ALA A 281 -51.83 81.54 107.45
N ASN A 282 -51.40 81.16 106.23
CA ASN A 282 -52.13 80.22 105.35
C ASN A 282 -51.49 80.14 103.94
N GLU A 283 -51.94 79.14 103.20
CA GLU A 283 -51.54 78.56 101.91
C GLU A 283 -51.80 79.40 100.62
N GLU A 284 -51.24 78.87 99.52
CA GLU A 284 -51.86 78.59 98.19
C GLU A 284 -51.55 79.42 96.90
N ASN A 285 -51.25 78.64 95.84
CA ASN A 285 -51.65 78.69 94.41
C ASN A 285 -50.95 79.56 93.31
N GLY A 286 -50.66 78.91 92.15
CA GLY A 286 -51.13 79.37 90.83
C GLY A 286 -50.21 79.43 89.57
N ASP A 287 -50.25 78.37 88.73
CA ASP A 287 -50.58 78.31 87.26
C ASP A 287 -49.71 78.92 86.09
N ARG A 288 -49.50 78.11 85.01
CA ARG A 288 -49.78 78.33 83.54
C ARG A 288 -48.85 77.52 82.58
N ARG A 289 -49.36 76.51 81.81
CA ARG A 289 -49.78 76.45 80.35
C ARG A 289 -48.64 76.75 79.34
N SER A 290 -48.46 76.18 78.14
CA SER A 290 -49.18 75.46 77.04
C SER A 290 -48.03 74.87 76.16
N GLU A 291 -48.09 73.84 75.32
CA GLU A 291 -48.95 73.66 74.16
C GLU A 291 -48.66 72.32 73.45
N ASP A 292 -49.66 71.86 72.70
CA ASP A 292 -49.95 70.52 72.20
C ASP A 292 -49.44 70.32 70.74
N MET A 293 -49.05 69.10 70.36
CA MET A 293 -48.84 68.68 68.96
C MET A 293 -49.21 67.20 68.78
N ASP A 294 -50.06 66.96 67.79
CA ASP A 294 -50.88 65.76 67.56
C ASP A 294 -50.08 64.50 67.12
N PRO A 295 -50.10 63.39 67.91
CA PRO A 295 -49.35 62.16 67.61
C PRO A 295 -49.96 61.28 66.50
N ASN A 296 -51.16 61.59 65.99
CA ASN A 296 -51.84 60.70 65.02
C ASN A 296 -51.34 60.85 63.57
N SER A 297 -50.87 62.04 63.18
CA SER A 297 -50.39 62.33 61.82
C SER A 297 -49.01 61.71 61.49
N ILE A 298 -48.16 61.52 62.51
CA ILE A 298 -46.80 60.97 62.34
C ILE A 298 -46.86 59.44 62.15
N LEU A 299 -47.78 58.77 62.83
CA LEU A 299 -47.96 57.32 62.74
C LEU A 299 -48.55 56.89 61.38
N GLU A 300 -49.48 57.67 60.83
CA GLU A 300 -50.12 57.37 59.53
C GLU A 300 -49.15 57.53 58.35
N ASN A 301 -48.30 58.56 58.39
CA ASN A 301 -47.23 58.76 57.39
C ASN A 301 -46.13 57.68 57.48
N SER A 302 -45.81 57.20 58.69
CA SER A 302 -44.85 56.11 58.91
C SER A 302 -45.39 54.76 58.42
N LEU A 303 -46.69 54.51 58.60
CA LEU A 303 -47.34 53.29 58.12
C LEU A 303 -47.36 53.23 56.58
N SER A 304 -47.75 54.33 55.94
CA SER A 304 -47.74 54.51 54.47
C SER A 304 -46.35 54.29 53.86
N ALA A 305 -45.30 54.84 54.48
CA ALA A 305 -43.93 54.63 54.03
C ALA A 305 -43.50 53.16 54.14
N LYS A 306 -43.90 52.46 55.22
CA LYS A 306 -43.60 51.03 55.40
C LYS A 306 -44.36 50.15 54.42
N GLU A 307 -45.64 50.43 54.15
CA GLU A 307 -46.43 49.69 53.16
C GLU A 307 -45.86 49.82 51.75
N LYS A 308 -45.37 51.02 51.39
CA LYS A 308 -44.68 51.24 50.11
C LYS A 308 -43.39 50.42 50.00
N VAL A 309 -42.55 50.42 51.04
CA VAL A 309 -41.31 49.62 51.07
C VAL A 309 -41.60 48.11 50.99
N ILE A 310 -42.65 47.64 51.66
CA ILE A 310 -43.08 46.23 51.59
C ILE A 310 -43.53 45.88 50.16
N SER A 311 -44.22 46.78 49.46
CA SER A 311 -44.63 46.56 48.07
C SER A 311 -43.44 46.51 47.11
N GLU A 312 -42.44 47.39 47.30
CA GLU A 312 -41.22 47.43 46.49
C GLU A 312 -40.37 46.17 46.71
N LEU A 313 -40.18 45.75 47.96
CA LEU A 313 -39.48 44.50 48.30
C LEU A 313 -40.20 43.26 47.76
N ASN A 314 -41.53 43.21 47.79
CA ASN A 314 -42.28 42.09 47.21
C ASN A 314 -42.15 42.04 45.68
N MET A 315 -42.11 43.20 45.00
CA MET A 315 -41.87 43.25 43.56
C MET A 315 -40.44 42.81 43.21
N GLU A 316 -39.45 43.22 43.99
CA GLU A 316 -38.06 42.79 43.81
C GLU A 316 -37.89 41.30 44.10
N LEU A 317 -38.49 40.78 45.17
CA LEU A 317 -38.51 39.35 45.49
C LEU A 317 -39.09 38.55 44.31
N HIS A 318 -40.23 38.99 43.76
CA HIS A 318 -40.89 38.28 42.67
C HIS A 318 -40.09 38.37 41.36
N SER A 319 -39.40 39.49 41.11
CA SER A 319 -38.47 39.64 39.98
C SER A 319 -37.28 38.69 40.09
N VAL A 320 -36.68 38.58 41.29
CA VAL A 320 -35.57 37.67 41.58
C VAL A 320 -36.00 36.21 41.49
N GLU A 321 -37.18 35.86 42.01
CA GLU A 321 -37.74 34.51 41.89
C GLU A 321 -37.97 34.11 40.41
N SER A 322 -38.49 35.05 39.61
CA SER A 322 -38.74 34.83 38.17
C SER A 322 -37.44 34.65 37.38
N THR A 323 -36.44 35.49 37.63
CA THR A 323 -35.11 35.36 37.00
C THR A 323 -34.42 34.06 37.39
N LEU A 324 -34.43 33.69 38.67
CA LEU A 324 -33.87 32.42 39.15
C LEU A 324 -34.61 31.21 38.54
N SER A 325 -35.94 31.29 38.39
CA SER A 325 -36.72 30.24 37.72
C SER A 325 -36.32 30.07 36.25
N ASN A 326 -36.16 31.18 35.53
CA ASN A 326 -35.73 31.17 34.13
C ASN A 326 -34.30 30.61 33.97
N GLU A 327 -33.36 31.00 34.84
CA GLU A 327 -31.99 30.45 34.83
C GLU A 327 -31.98 28.95 35.12
N ARG A 328 -32.78 28.49 36.10
CA ARG A 328 -32.95 27.06 36.38
C ARG A 328 -33.47 26.31 35.15
N GLU A 329 -34.47 26.85 34.46
CA GLU A 329 -35.01 26.22 33.25
C GLU A 329 -33.99 26.20 32.10
N GLN A 330 -33.20 27.27 31.93
CA GLN A 330 -32.11 27.30 30.96
C GLN A 330 -31.04 26.25 31.27
N HIS A 331 -30.61 26.13 32.53
CA HIS A 331 -29.65 25.10 32.94
C HIS A 331 -30.18 23.69 32.76
N ILE A 332 -31.46 23.44 33.08
CA ILE A 332 -32.11 22.15 32.83
C ILE A 332 -32.10 21.82 31.34
N ASN A 333 -32.40 22.79 30.48
CA ASN A 333 -32.38 22.59 29.04
C ASN A 333 -30.96 22.36 28.50
N GLU A 334 -29.96 23.02 29.06
CA GLU A 334 -28.56 22.82 28.68
C GLU A 334 -28.05 21.44 29.12
N ILE A 335 -28.40 21.01 30.34
CA ILE A 335 -28.11 19.65 30.82
C ILE A 335 -28.76 18.60 29.92
N LYS A 336 -30.01 18.82 29.47
CA LYS A 336 -30.69 17.92 28.52
C LYS A 336 -29.95 17.84 27.18
N LYS A 337 -29.50 18.97 26.63
CA LYS A 337 -28.72 19.00 25.38
C LYS A 337 -27.37 18.29 25.53
N LEU A 338 -26.64 18.57 26.61
CA LEU A 338 -25.35 17.93 26.89
C LEU A 338 -25.49 16.42 27.07
N ASN A 339 -26.53 15.96 27.77
CA ASN A 339 -26.82 14.54 27.90
C ASN A 339 -27.18 13.88 26.57
N ALA A 340 -27.94 14.55 25.70
CA ALA A 340 -28.24 14.05 24.36
C ALA A 340 -26.97 13.90 23.51
N LEU A 341 -26.10 14.90 23.55
CA LEU A 341 -24.83 14.89 22.81
C LEU A 341 -23.87 13.84 23.36
N LEU A 342 -23.84 13.64 24.68
CA LEU A 342 -23.08 12.56 25.31
C LEU A 342 -23.55 11.19 24.83
N ASN A 343 -24.86 10.94 24.84
CA ASN A 343 -25.43 9.68 24.34
C ASN A 343 -25.12 9.45 22.86
N GLU A 344 -25.15 10.48 22.02
CA GLU A 344 -24.78 10.38 20.60
C GLU A 344 -23.30 10.00 20.43
N LYS A 345 -22.41 10.61 21.22
CA LYS A 345 -20.98 10.29 21.22
C LYS A 345 -20.71 8.88 21.73
N ASP A 346 -21.41 8.44 22.77
CA ASP A 346 -21.31 7.08 23.31
C ASP A 346 -21.77 6.04 22.28
N PHE A 347 -22.86 6.33 21.55
CA PHE A 347 -23.32 5.46 20.47
C PHE A 347 -22.29 5.37 19.34
N ALA A 348 -21.76 6.50 18.89
CA ALA A 348 -20.72 6.53 17.84
C ALA A 348 -19.43 5.82 18.28
N LEU A 349 -19.04 5.95 19.55
CA LEU A 349 -17.89 5.23 20.11
C LEU A 349 -18.11 3.72 20.11
N GLU A 350 -19.31 3.27 20.47
CA GLU A 350 -19.63 1.84 20.48
C GLU A 350 -19.69 1.25 19.06
N GLU A 351 -20.18 2.02 18.09
CA GLU A 351 -20.15 1.65 16.68
C GLU A 351 -18.71 1.54 16.15
N ILE A 352 -17.84 2.52 16.41
CA ILE A 352 -16.42 2.47 16.02
C ILE A 352 -15.70 1.29 16.72
N LYS A 353 -15.98 1.02 18.00
CA LYS A 353 -15.41 -0.15 18.69
C LYS A 353 -15.84 -1.46 18.03
N LYS A 354 -17.12 -1.57 17.63
CA LYS A 354 -17.63 -2.75 16.93
C LYS A 354 -16.97 -2.91 15.56
N GLU A 355 -16.80 -1.83 14.80
CA GLU A 355 -16.04 -1.86 13.55
C GLU A 355 -14.58 -2.26 13.75
N LEU A 356 -13.93 -1.75 14.80
CA LEU A 356 -12.55 -2.11 15.13
C LEU A 356 -12.40 -3.58 15.52
N GLN A 357 -13.37 -4.14 16.26
CA GLN A 357 -13.40 -5.57 16.59
C GLN A 357 -13.72 -6.45 15.38
N ALA A 358 -14.51 -5.96 14.42
CA ALA A 358 -14.83 -6.67 13.19
C ALA A 358 -13.69 -6.66 12.17
N ARG A 359 -12.72 -5.74 12.30
CA ARG A 359 -11.55 -5.70 11.42
C ARG A 359 -10.71 -6.97 11.59
N PRO A 360 -10.30 -7.62 10.48
CA PRO A 360 -9.38 -8.74 10.53
C PRO A 360 -8.11 -8.36 11.30
N THR A 361 -7.71 -9.20 12.25
CA THR A 361 -6.44 -9.01 12.95
C THR A 361 -5.27 -9.15 11.97
N ALA A 362 -4.16 -8.47 12.23
CA ALA A 362 -2.95 -8.58 11.40
C ALA A 362 -2.53 -10.05 11.22
N LYS A 363 -2.64 -10.85 12.29
CA LYS A 363 -2.40 -12.29 12.24
C LYS A 363 -3.34 -13.01 11.26
N LEU A 364 -4.64 -12.72 11.25
CA LEU A 364 -5.59 -13.31 10.31
C LEU A 364 -5.29 -12.91 8.87
N VAL A 365 -4.90 -11.66 8.63
CA VAL A 365 -4.49 -11.19 7.30
C VAL A 365 -3.21 -11.90 6.83
N ASP A 366 -2.24 -12.07 7.72
CA ASP A 366 -1.01 -12.80 7.43
C ASP A 366 -1.27 -14.28 7.18
N ASP A 367 -2.14 -14.92 7.96
CA ASP A 367 -2.56 -16.31 7.77
C ASP A 367 -3.29 -16.50 6.43
N LEU A 368 -4.17 -15.55 6.04
CA LEU A 368 -4.83 -15.55 4.74
C LEU A 368 -3.83 -15.34 3.59
N ARG A 369 -2.86 -14.43 3.74
CA ARG A 369 -1.79 -14.22 2.74
C ARG A 369 -0.93 -15.46 2.56
N LYS A 370 -0.55 -16.13 3.66
CA LYS A 370 0.15 -17.41 3.61
C LYS A 370 -0.68 -18.45 2.85
N LYS A 371 -1.94 -18.63 3.22
CA LYS A 371 -2.85 -19.59 2.57
C LYS A 371 -3.01 -19.33 1.07
N VAL A 372 -3.10 -18.07 0.64
CA VAL A 372 -3.13 -17.68 -0.77
C VAL A 372 -1.81 -18.04 -1.47
N LYS A 373 -0.66 -17.74 -0.85
CA LYS A 373 0.67 -18.05 -1.42
C LYS A 373 0.87 -19.57 -1.57
N ILE A 374 0.42 -20.36 -0.61
CA ILE A 374 0.41 -21.83 -0.66
C ILE A 374 -0.51 -22.34 -1.77
N MET A 375 -1.74 -21.81 -1.87
CA MET A 375 -2.66 -22.18 -2.96
C MET A 375 -2.09 -21.85 -4.34
N GLN A 376 -1.41 -20.71 -4.47
CA GLN A 376 -0.73 -20.32 -5.71
C GLN A 376 0.41 -21.30 -6.04
N ALA A 377 1.21 -21.70 -5.06
CA ALA A 377 2.26 -22.69 -5.26
C ALA A 377 1.70 -24.05 -5.70
N VAL A 378 0.67 -24.55 -5.00
CA VAL A 378 0.05 -25.86 -5.29
C VAL A 378 -0.71 -25.85 -6.62
N GLY A 379 -1.34 -24.72 -6.97
CA GLY A 379 -2.16 -24.60 -8.19
C GLY A 379 -1.37 -24.26 -9.45
N TYR A 380 -0.24 -23.55 -9.34
CA TYR A 380 0.49 -23.03 -10.49
C TYR A 380 1.95 -23.47 -10.58
N ASN A 381 2.49 -24.23 -9.61
CA ASN A 381 3.90 -24.67 -9.60
C ASN A 381 4.91 -23.51 -9.84
N SER A 382 4.56 -22.28 -9.45
CA SER A 382 5.23 -21.05 -9.93
C SER A 382 5.91 -20.24 -8.82
N ILE A 383 6.45 -20.90 -7.78
CA ILE A 383 7.21 -20.19 -6.74
C ILE A 383 8.65 -20.69 -6.69
N GLU A 384 9.59 -19.75 -6.81
CA GLU A 384 11.02 -19.94 -6.60
C GLU A 384 11.28 -20.45 -5.17
N ALA A 385 12.18 -21.42 -5.03
CA ALA A 385 12.36 -22.17 -3.77
C ALA A 385 12.67 -21.29 -2.54
N GLU A 386 13.28 -20.13 -2.73
CA GLU A 386 13.62 -19.17 -1.66
C GLU A 386 12.37 -18.52 -1.02
N ASP A 387 11.30 -18.37 -1.78
CA ASP A 387 10.09 -17.66 -1.35
C ASP A 387 9.11 -18.57 -0.57
N TRP A 388 9.47 -19.86 -0.46
CA TRP A 388 8.72 -20.96 0.15
C TRP A 388 9.13 -21.24 1.60
N GLU A 389 10.42 -21.17 1.93
CA GLU A 389 10.90 -21.31 3.31
C GLU A 389 10.30 -20.24 4.22
N VAL A 390 10.14 -19.02 3.69
CA VAL A 390 9.53 -17.89 4.40
C VAL A 390 8.03 -18.13 4.63
N ALA A 391 7.31 -18.74 3.67
CA ALA A 391 5.88 -18.97 3.75
C ALA A 391 5.48 -20.11 4.71
N THR A 392 6.39 -21.08 4.93
CA THR A 392 6.10 -22.35 5.64
C THR A 392 6.79 -22.52 6.99
N SER A 393 7.43 -21.46 7.50
CA SER A 393 8.09 -21.43 8.82
C SER A 393 7.14 -21.46 10.03
N GLY A 394 5.81 -21.54 9.82
CA GLY A 394 4.81 -21.64 10.90
C GLY A 394 4.44 -23.09 11.23
N GLU A 395 4.66 -23.50 12.48
CA GLU A 395 4.65 -24.91 12.95
C GLU A 395 3.35 -25.70 12.69
N GLU A 396 2.18 -25.07 12.60
CA GLU A 396 0.90 -25.80 12.50
C GLU A 396 0.42 -26.06 11.06
N MET A 397 0.82 -25.24 10.10
CA MET A 397 0.36 -25.33 8.70
C MET A 397 1.36 -26.09 7.79
N SER A 398 2.65 -26.02 8.12
CA SER A 398 3.78 -26.54 7.33
C SER A 398 3.70 -28.03 6.98
N LYS A 399 3.23 -28.88 7.90
CA LYS A 399 3.23 -30.35 7.71
C LYS A 399 2.16 -30.82 6.72
N LEU A 400 0.96 -30.22 6.77
CA LEU A 400 -0.13 -30.56 5.86
C LEU A 400 0.16 -30.06 4.45
N GLU A 401 0.82 -28.89 4.36
CA GLU A 401 1.17 -28.23 3.10
C GLU A 401 2.29 -28.96 2.37
N SER A 402 3.32 -29.38 3.10
CA SER A 402 4.38 -30.26 2.57
C SER A 402 3.78 -31.57 2.03
N LEU A 403 2.84 -32.18 2.76
CA LEU A 403 2.15 -33.41 2.34
C LEU A 403 1.30 -33.23 1.09
N LEU A 404 0.61 -32.10 0.96
CA LEU A 404 -0.20 -31.79 -0.23
C LEU A 404 0.67 -31.60 -1.47
N LEU A 405 1.82 -30.94 -1.31
CA LEU A 405 2.75 -30.70 -2.42
C LEU A 405 3.46 -31.99 -2.85
N ASP A 406 3.92 -32.81 -1.92
CA ASP A 406 4.47 -34.13 -2.23
C ASP A 406 3.45 -35.01 -2.94
N LYS A 407 2.19 -34.97 -2.51
CA LYS A 407 1.11 -35.69 -3.18
C LYS A 407 0.86 -35.14 -4.59
N ASN A 408 0.90 -33.82 -4.78
CA ASN A 408 0.71 -33.20 -6.09
C ASN A 408 1.87 -33.56 -7.04
N ARG A 409 3.13 -33.40 -6.61
CA ARG A 409 4.32 -33.82 -7.37
C ARG A 409 4.29 -35.30 -7.73
N LYS A 410 3.85 -36.15 -6.80
CA LYS A 410 3.70 -37.59 -7.04
C LYS A 410 2.61 -37.88 -8.09
N MET A 411 1.45 -37.23 -7.98
CA MET A 411 0.38 -37.36 -8.99
C MET A 411 0.82 -36.84 -10.36
N GLU A 412 1.56 -35.73 -10.44
CA GLU A 412 2.14 -35.22 -11.69
C GLU A 412 3.14 -36.20 -12.30
N HIS A 413 4.01 -36.79 -11.47
CA HIS A 413 4.95 -37.82 -11.92
C HIS A 413 4.22 -39.05 -12.46
N GLU A 414 3.22 -39.55 -11.73
CA GLU A 414 2.38 -40.67 -12.17
C GLU A 414 1.63 -40.35 -13.47
N LEU A 415 1.09 -39.14 -13.60
CA LEU A 415 0.40 -38.67 -14.80
C LEU A 415 1.37 -38.58 -15.99
N THR A 416 2.59 -38.11 -15.76
CA THR A 416 3.64 -38.05 -16.80
C THR A 416 4.06 -39.45 -17.24
N GLN A 417 4.28 -40.37 -16.30
CA GLN A 417 4.57 -41.77 -16.62
C GLN A 417 3.42 -42.44 -17.41
N LEU A 418 2.17 -42.19 -17.02
CA LEU A 418 1.01 -42.72 -17.74
C LEU A 418 0.90 -42.14 -19.15
N LYS A 419 1.21 -40.85 -19.35
CA LYS A 419 1.30 -40.24 -20.69
C LYS A 419 2.37 -40.89 -21.56
N VAL A 420 3.55 -41.15 -21.01
CA VAL A 420 4.63 -41.86 -21.74
C VAL A 420 4.18 -43.27 -22.12
N LYS A 421 3.66 -44.05 -21.17
CA LYS A 421 3.14 -45.41 -21.45
C LYS A 421 2.01 -45.40 -22.50
N LEU A 422 1.13 -44.40 -22.46
CA LEU A 422 0.08 -44.23 -23.46
C LEU A 422 0.67 -43.97 -24.85
N SER A 423 1.69 -43.13 -24.95
CA SER A 423 2.37 -42.84 -26.23
C SER A 423 3.07 -44.07 -26.80
N GLU A 424 3.74 -44.87 -25.96
CA GLU A 424 4.36 -46.14 -26.36
C GLU A 424 3.33 -47.15 -26.86
N LYS A 425 2.21 -47.30 -26.12
CA LYS A 425 1.12 -48.21 -26.53
C LYS A 425 0.45 -47.75 -27.81
N LYS A 426 0.27 -46.44 -28.03
CA LYS A 426 -0.23 -45.90 -29.30
C LYS A 426 0.71 -46.20 -30.47
N SER A 427 2.02 -46.01 -30.29
CA SER A 427 3.01 -46.34 -31.32
C SER A 427 3.01 -47.84 -31.66
N LEU A 428 2.88 -48.71 -30.64
CA LEU A 428 2.76 -50.15 -30.86
C LEU A 428 1.48 -50.53 -31.61
N LEU A 429 0.36 -49.88 -31.28
CA LEU A 429 -0.91 -50.07 -31.97
C LEU A 429 -0.80 -49.68 -33.45
N GLU A 430 -0.26 -48.50 -33.75
CA GLU A 430 -0.07 -48.01 -35.12
C GLU A 430 0.83 -48.95 -35.95
N LYS A 431 1.90 -49.49 -35.36
CA LYS A 431 2.74 -50.52 -35.99
C LYS A 431 1.97 -51.80 -36.28
N ALA A 432 1.15 -52.26 -35.34
CA ALA A 432 0.34 -53.46 -35.52
C ALA A 432 -0.72 -53.25 -36.61
N GLU A 433 -1.38 -52.09 -36.64
CA GLU A 433 -2.35 -51.71 -37.68
C GLU A 433 -1.69 -51.64 -39.06
N SER A 434 -0.49 -51.05 -39.16
CA SER A 434 0.30 -51.03 -40.41
C SER A 434 0.64 -52.45 -40.89
N MET A 435 1.06 -53.33 -39.98
CA MET A 435 1.37 -54.73 -40.31
C MET A 435 0.12 -55.49 -40.77
N ILE A 436 -1.03 -55.28 -40.12
CA ILE A 436 -2.30 -55.86 -40.54
C ILE A 436 -2.65 -55.38 -41.94
N ALA A 437 -2.54 -54.09 -42.23
CA ALA A 437 -2.81 -53.54 -43.56
C ALA A 437 -1.91 -54.16 -44.64
N GLU A 438 -0.61 -54.33 -44.36
CA GLU A 438 0.34 -54.98 -45.28
C GLU A 438 -0.02 -56.46 -45.52
N LEU A 439 -0.32 -57.20 -44.45
CA LEU A 439 -0.74 -58.60 -44.56
C LEU A 439 -2.06 -58.75 -45.31
N THR A 440 -3.04 -57.88 -45.06
CA THR A 440 -4.31 -57.85 -45.81
C THR A 440 -4.06 -57.55 -47.30
N ALA A 441 -3.17 -56.62 -47.62
CA ALA A 441 -2.81 -56.34 -49.02
C ALA A 441 -2.19 -57.56 -49.71
N LYS A 442 -1.26 -58.26 -49.03
CA LYS A 442 -0.66 -59.51 -49.54
C LYS A 442 -1.70 -60.61 -49.74
N VAL A 443 -2.63 -60.79 -48.80
CA VAL A 443 -3.73 -61.77 -48.93
C VAL A 443 -4.61 -61.43 -50.14
N ASN A 444 -4.96 -60.17 -50.36
CA ASN A 444 -5.76 -59.75 -51.51
C ASN A 444 -5.02 -59.98 -52.84
N GLU A 445 -3.71 -59.73 -52.88
CA GLU A 445 -2.88 -60.01 -54.06
C GLU A 445 -2.81 -61.51 -54.36
N GLN A 446 -2.60 -62.34 -53.32
CA GLN A 446 -2.63 -63.79 -53.45
C GLN A 446 -3.99 -64.30 -53.92
N GLN A 447 -5.10 -63.80 -53.37
CA GLN A 447 -6.45 -64.15 -53.82
C GLN A 447 -6.68 -63.81 -55.30
N ARG A 448 -6.22 -62.63 -55.77
CA ARG A 448 -6.31 -62.27 -57.19
C ARG A 448 -5.47 -63.19 -58.07
N LEU A 449 -4.27 -63.57 -57.63
CA LEU A 449 -3.42 -64.49 -58.38
C LEU A 449 -4.06 -65.87 -58.47
N ILE A 450 -4.60 -66.38 -57.36
CA ILE A 450 -5.32 -67.66 -57.33
C ILE A 450 -6.52 -67.61 -58.28
N GLN A 451 -7.36 -66.57 -58.20
CA GLN A 451 -8.51 -66.42 -59.11
C GLN A 451 -8.07 -66.43 -60.58
N LYS A 452 -6.98 -65.73 -60.91
CA LYS A 452 -6.44 -65.71 -62.28
C LYS A 452 -5.97 -67.10 -62.73
N LEU A 453 -5.30 -67.85 -61.85
CA LEU A 453 -4.88 -69.22 -62.12
C LEU A 453 -6.09 -70.16 -62.30
N GLU A 454 -7.12 -70.01 -61.48
CA GLU A 454 -8.39 -70.76 -61.60
C GLU A 454 -9.09 -70.47 -62.93
N ASP A 455 -9.18 -69.19 -63.32
CA ASP A 455 -9.75 -68.77 -64.60
C ASP A 455 -8.96 -69.32 -65.80
N ASP A 456 -7.63 -69.33 -65.71
CA ASP A 456 -6.76 -69.88 -66.76
C ASP A 456 -6.88 -71.41 -66.85
N ILE A 457 -7.00 -72.13 -65.72
CA ILE A 457 -7.29 -73.57 -65.70
C ILE A 457 -8.66 -73.85 -66.33
N LEU A 458 -9.70 -73.07 -65.98
CA LEU A 458 -11.04 -73.22 -66.56
C LEU A 458 -11.04 -73.05 -68.09
N LYS A 459 -10.28 -72.09 -68.62
CA LYS A 459 -10.12 -71.90 -70.07
C LYS A 459 -9.41 -73.05 -70.77
N VAL A 460 -8.46 -73.72 -70.10
CA VAL A 460 -7.76 -74.88 -70.64
C VAL A 460 -8.66 -76.13 -70.62
N CYS A 461 -9.52 -76.28 -69.63
CA CYS A 461 -10.46 -77.41 -69.52
C CYS A 461 -11.72 -77.29 -70.40
N THR A 462 -11.97 -76.12 -71.02
CA THR A 462 -13.16 -75.84 -71.85
C THR A 462 -12.87 -75.81 -73.36
N ASN A 463 -11.62 -76.05 -73.77
CA ASN A 463 -11.22 -76.40 -75.14
C ASN A 463 -10.84 -77.88 -75.20
#